data_AF-A0AAD8UZ86-F1
#
_entry.id   AF-A0AAD8UZ86-F1
#
_cell.length_a   1.000
_cell.length_b   1.000
_cell.length_c   1.000
_cell.angle_alpha   90.00
_cell.angle_beta   90.00
_cell.angle_gamma   90.00
#
_symmetry.space_group_name_H-M   'P 1'
#
loop_
_entity.id
_entity.type
_entity.pdbx_description
1 polymer ?
#
loop_
_entity_poly.entity_id
_entity_poly.type
_entity_poly.pdbx_seq_one_letter_code
_entity_poly.pdbx_strand_id
1 'polypeptide(L)'
;MSSSNRQLVRQLLVAATVGAVLASILLTAFARQPSPATVSSSGGGGGGGRGGILPQQERPSTVKICNALHALREMHPESPSLVLSPLELLSLSTTDVALRDAGKASSAKAGSQANRALRAAILKSGNHVREPLWARCAWNKKKNKGGGVDGGGSDDCADGLAQRTIRASYVVSDMLLDNAARVEFLTKLQPKLGENGAVTLKHRLEAVDRFCAHAWKSRGW
;
A
#
# COMPACT_ATOMS: atom_id res chain seq x y z
N MET A 1 -10.45 18.64 25.15
CA MET A 1 -10.95 18.11 23.84
C MET A 1 -11.35 16.66 24.05
N SER A 2 -12.64 16.37 23.88
CA SER A 2 -13.30 15.17 24.45
C SER A 2 -13.10 13.91 23.60
N SER A 3 -12.88 12.79 24.29
CA SER A 3 -12.77 11.39 23.78
C SER A 3 -13.87 11.01 22.77
N SER A 4 -15.02 11.66 22.86
CA SER A 4 -16.21 11.40 22.04
C SER A 4 -16.00 11.67 20.53
N ASN A 5 -15.19 12.67 20.16
CA ASN A 5 -14.95 12.97 18.74
C ASN A 5 -14.06 11.93 18.03
N ARG A 6 -13.26 11.18 18.78
CA ARG A 6 -12.41 10.10 18.21
C ARG A 6 -13.20 8.85 17.89
N GLN A 7 -14.34 8.63 18.55
CA GLN A 7 -15.21 7.48 18.26
C GLN A 7 -16.10 7.72 17.04
N LEU A 8 -16.57 8.96 16.81
CA LEU A 8 -17.41 9.28 15.66
C LEU A 8 -16.68 9.12 14.32
N VAL A 9 -15.40 9.50 14.26
CA VAL A 9 -14.56 9.30 13.05
C VAL A 9 -14.31 7.81 12.76
N ARG A 10 -14.22 6.98 13.81
CA ARG A 10 -14.06 5.51 13.66
C ARG A 10 -15.36 4.83 13.25
N GLN A 11 -16.50 5.29 13.74
CA GLN A 11 -17.83 4.74 13.41
C GLN A 11 -18.21 5.01 11.94
N LEU A 12 -17.89 6.20 11.42
CA LEU A 12 -18.17 6.56 10.02
C LEU A 12 -17.32 5.75 9.00
N LEU A 13 -16.17 5.20 9.41
CA LEU A 13 -15.33 4.37 8.54
C LEU A 13 -15.74 2.89 8.51
N VAL A 14 -16.39 2.38 9.58
CA VAL A 14 -16.73 0.94 9.74
C VAL A 14 -18.09 0.59 9.13
N ALA A 15 -18.99 1.56 8.94
CA ALA A 15 -20.31 1.30 8.36
C ALA A 15 -20.30 0.94 6.85
N ALA A 16 -19.16 1.02 6.18
CA ALA A 16 -19.02 0.68 4.76
C ALA A 16 -18.56 -0.77 4.48
N THR A 17 -18.27 -1.57 5.52
CA THR A 17 -17.61 -2.90 5.36
C THR A 17 -18.53 -4.11 5.54
N VAL A 18 -19.84 -3.94 5.73
CA VAL A 18 -20.77 -5.07 5.89
C VAL A 18 -21.70 -5.15 4.68
N GLY A 19 -21.18 -5.69 3.58
CA GLY A 19 -21.99 -5.95 2.39
C GLY A 19 -21.19 -6.62 1.28
N ALA A 20 -21.45 -7.92 1.08
CA ALA A 20 -20.90 -8.82 0.06
C ALA A 20 -19.52 -9.41 0.41
N VAL A 21 -19.29 -10.72 0.48
CA VAL A 21 -19.82 -11.82 -0.34
C VAL A 21 -19.88 -13.12 0.48
N LEU A 22 -21.09 -13.67 0.64
CA LEU A 22 -21.37 -15.07 0.94
C LEU A 22 -21.93 -15.70 -0.33
N ALA A 23 -21.25 -16.72 -0.88
CA ALA A 23 -21.80 -17.83 -1.69
C ALA A 23 -20.62 -18.62 -2.32
N SER A 24 -20.30 -19.81 -1.80
CA SER A 24 -20.62 -21.15 -2.38
C SER A 24 -19.67 -21.54 -3.55
N ILE A 25 -19.03 -22.71 -3.63
CA ILE A 25 -19.59 -24.07 -3.74
C ILE A 25 -18.46 -25.13 -3.59
N LEU A 26 -18.73 -26.12 -2.71
CA LEU A 26 -18.54 -27.58 -2.74
C LEU A 26 -17.30 -28.31 -3.31
N LEU A 27 -16.85 -29.23 -2.44
CA LEU A 27 -16.12 -30.51 -2.56
C LEU A 27 -15.78 -31.10 -3.95
N THR A 28 -14.55 -31.63 -4.04
CA THR A 28 -14.29 -33.02 -4.46
C THR A 28 -13.04 -33.56 -3.75
N ALA A 29 -13.18 -34.74 -3.16
CA ALA A 29 -12.11 -35.56 -2.61
C ALA A 29 -11.53 -36.46 -3.72
N PHE A 30 -10.21 -36.72 -3.71
CA PHE A 30 -9.59 -38.05 -3.60
C PHE A 30 -8.11 -38.06 -4.04
N ALA A 31 -7.41 -39.03 -3.44
CA ALA A 31 -6.18 -39.70 -3.86
C ALA A 31 -4.81 -39.10 -3.47
N ARG A 32 -4.14 -39.95 -2.69
CA ARG A 32 -2.85 -39.91 -2.01
C ARG A 32 -1.81 -40.62 -2.90
N GLN A 33 -0.57 -40.13 -3.00
CA GLN A 33 0.74 -40.86 -2.92
C GLN A 33 1.95 -40.09 -3.54
N PRO A 34 3.21 -40.49 -3.24
CA PRO A 34 4.33 -39.60 -2.85
C PRO A 34 5.41 -39.31 -3.93
N SER A 35 6.37 -38.46 -3.54
CA SER A 35 7.60 -37.96 -4.21
C SER A 35 8.48 -39.01 -4.92
N PRO A 36 9.46 -38.61 -5.76
CA PRO A 36 10.79 -38.24 -5.23
C PRO A 36 11.51 -37.09 -5.96
N ALA A 37 12.62 -36.69 -5.32
CA ALA A 37 13.53 -35.60 -5.66
C ALA A 37 14.30 -35.77 -6.97
N THR A 38 14.81 -34.66 -7.50
CA THR A 38 16.05 -34.67 -8.28
C THR A 38 16.87 -33.42 -7.96
N VAL A 39 18.01 -33.65 -7.32
CA VAL A 39 19.10 -32.69 -7.14
C VAL A 39 19.83 -32.58 -8.48
N SER A 40 20.21 -31.37 -8.87
CA SER A 40 21.29 -31.18 -9.84
C SER A 40 22.14 -30.00 -9.41
N SER A 41 23.33 -30.34 -8.93
CA SER A 41 24.45 -29.45 -8.71
C SER A 41 25.23 -29.25 -10.02
N SER A 42 25.60 -28.01 -10.32
CA SER A 42 26.83 -27.63 -11.02
C SER A 42 26.99 -26.11 -10.76
N GLY A 43 28.07 -25.56 -10.21
CA GLY A 43 29.47 -25.97 -10.22
C GLY A 43 30.22 -25.04 -11.18
N GLY A 44 30.95 -24.06 -10.65
CA GLY A 44 32.14 -23.52 -11.34
C GLY A 44 32.29 -22.00 -11.48
N GLY A 45 33.47 -21.51 -11.05
CA GLY A 45 34.12 -20.27 -11.51
C GLY A 45 33.82 -19.06 -10.63
N GLY A 46 34.74 -18.47 -9.84
CA GLY A 46 36.17 -18.29 -10.06
C GLY A 46 36.42 -16.89 -10.65
N GLY A 47 36.88 -15.94 -9.84
CA GLY A 47 37.24 -14.61 -10.33
C GLY A 47 37.42 -13.58 -9.20
N GLY A 48 38.63 -13.50 -8.65
CA GLY A 48 39.01 -12.44 -7.73
C GLY A 48 39.00 -11.06 -8.40
N GLY A 49 38.46 -10.07 -7.70
CA GLY A 49 38.41 -8.70 -8.17
C GLY A 49 38.10 -7.75 -7.02
N ARG A 50 39.13 -7.03 -6.58
CA ARG A 50 39.17 -5.88 -5.66
C ARG A 50 37.82 -5.21 -5.38
N GLY A 51 37.49 -5.15 -4.08
CA GLY A 51 36.27 -4.54 -3.53
C GLY A 51 36.17 -3.03 -3.71
N GLY A 52 35.83 -2.60 -4.93
CA GLY A 52 35.02 -1.40 -5.11
C GLY A 52 33.60 -1.75 -4.69
N ILE A 53 33.09 -1.08 -3.66
CA ILE A 53 31.66 -1.13 -3.30
C ILE A 53 30.91 -0.53 -4.48
N LEU A 54 30.51 -1.35 -5.45
CA LEU A 54 29.54 -0.97 -6.46
C LEU A 54 28.30 -0.46 -5.71
N PRO A 55 27.71 0.69 -6.10
CA PRO A 55 26.47 1.14 -5.50
C PRO A 55 25.47 0.00 -5.63
N GLN A 56 24.96 -0.49 -4.49
CA GLN A 56 23.90 -1.49 -4.46
C GLN A 56 22.78 -0.98 -5.38
N GLN A 57 22.63 -1.60 -6.54
CA GLN A 57 21.63 -1.20 -7.52
C GLN A 57 20.27 -1.41 -6.87
N GLU A 58 19.61 -0.31 -6.52
CA GLU A 58 18.31 -0.37 -5.85
C GLU A 58 17.32 -1.09 -6.76
N ARG A 59 16.67 -2.12 -6.22
CA ARG A 59 15.64 -2.84 -6.98
C ARG A 59 14.48 -1.88 -7.24
N PRO A 60 13.94 -1.84 -8.48
CA PRO A 60 12.80 -0.97 -8.81
C PRO A 60 11.59 -1.16 -7.87
N SER A 61 11.36 -2.39 -7.40
CA SER A 61 10.32 -2.72 -6.43
C SER A 61 10.53 -2.02 -5.09
N THR A 62 11.75 -2.06 -4.54
CA THR A 62 12.12 -1.39 -3.29
C THR A 62 11.92 0.13 -3.40
N VAL A 63 12.31 0.72 -4.52
CA VAL A 63 12.10 2.16 -4.79
C VAL A 63 10.61 2.51 -4.77
N LYS A 64 9.76 1.73 -5.44
CA LYS A 64 8.30 1.98 -5.43
C LYS A 64 7.70 1.87 -4.03
N ILE A 65 8.10 0.85 -3.26
CA ILE A 65 7.68 0.68 -1.87
C ILE A 65 8.09 1.89 -1.03
N CYS A 66 9.36 2.29 -1.11
CA CYS A 66 9.87 3.41 -0.33
C CYS A 66 9.30 4.76 -0.74
N ASN A 67 8.99 4.96 -2.03
CA ASN A 67 8.29 6.13 -2.51
C ASN A 67 6.85 6.21 -1.96
N ALA A 68 6.13 5.09 -1.95
CA ALA A 68 4.78 5.02 -1.37
C ALA A 68 4.80 5.32 0.14
N LEU A 69 5.75 4.74 0.88
CA LEU A 69 5.89 4.97 2.32
C LEU A 69 6.32 6.40 2.64
N HIS A 70 7.19 6.99 1.81
CA HIS A 70 7.56 8.39 1.93
C HIS A 70 6.34 9.31 1.72
N ALA A 71 5.57 9.10 0.65
CA ALA A 71 4.36 9.87 0.38
C ALA A 71 3.32 9.75 1.52
N LEU A 72 3.22 8.58 2.16
CA LEU A 72 2.37 8.38 3.33
C LEU A 72 2.87 9.18 4.56
N ARG A 73 4.19 9.24 4.79
CA ARG A 73 4.79 10.05 5.86
C ARG A 73 4.56 11.54 5.64
N GLU A 74 4.68 12.01 4.40
CA GLU A 74 4.42 13.41 4.04
C GLU A 74 3.00 13.87 4.37
N MET A 75 2.01 12.96 4.45
CA MET A 75 0.66 13.35 4.86
C MET A 75 0.65 13.99 6.26
N HIS A 76 1.48 13.47 7.17
CA HIS A 76 1.55 13.88 8.58
C HIS A 76 3.00 14.00 9.07
N PRO A 77 3.76 15.02 8.64
CA PRO A 77 5.18 15.16 8.98
C PRO A 77 5.41 15.28 10.50
N GLU A 78 4.54 16.03 11.18
CA GLU A 78 4.61 16.26 12.63
C GLU A 78 3.95 15.16 13.47
N SER A 79 3.34 14.15 12.84
CA SER A 79 2.49 13.18 13.54
C SER A 79 2.58 11.79 12.91
N PRO A 80 3.70 11.09 13.13
CA PRO A 80 3.92 9.76 12.55
C PRO A 80 2.89 8.72 13.01
N SER A 81 2.20 8.97 14.13
CA SER A 81 1.10 8.13 14.63
C SER A 81 -0.14 8.12 13.74
N LEU A 82 -0.29 9.13 12.87
CA LEU A 82 -1.39 9.25 11.91
C LEU A 82 -1.05 8.65 10.54
N VAL A 83 0.19 8.17 10.34
CA VAL A 83 0.64 7.62 9.06
C VAL A 83 -0.02 6.25 8.86
N LEU A 84 -0.92 6.20 7.89
CA LEU A 84 -1.58 4.98 7.44
C LEU A 84 -0.55 4.07 6.73
N SER A 85 -0.75 2.76 6.82
CA SER A 85 -0.12 1.80 5.91
C SER A 85 -0.72 1.92 4.50
N PRO A 86 -0.03 1.41 3.47
CA PRO A 86 -0.55 1.38 2.11
C PRO A 86 -1.95 0.75 1.99
N LEU A 87 -2.22 -0.32 2.74
CA LEU A 87 -3.52 -1.00 2.71
C LEU A 87 -4.59 -0.23 3.49
N GLU A 88 -4.24 0.36 4.64
CA GLU A 88 -5.14 1.22 5.42
C GLU A 88 -5.57 2.46 4.61
N LEU A 89 -4.67 3.09 3.84
CA LEU A 89 -5.02 4.25 3.01
C LEU A 89 -6.09 3.89 1.96
N LEU A 90 -5.99 2.72 1.35
CA LEU A 90 -6.91 2.28 0.30
C LEU A 90 -8.10 1.45 0.83
N SER A 91 -8.22 1.29 2.15
CA SER A 91 -9.22 0.41 2.77
C SER A 91 -9.22 -1.00 2.16
N LEU A 92 -8.03 -1.55 1.90
CA LEU A 92 -7.84 -2.91 1.36
C LEU A 92 -7.38 -3.84 2.49
N SER A 93 -7.80 -5.10 2.44
CA SER A 93 -7.22 -6.16 3.27
C SER A 93 -6.00 -6.76 2.59
N THR A 94 -5.17 -7.47 3.36
CA THR A 94 -4.08 -8.27 2.79
C THR A 94 -4.59 -9.30 1.80
N THR A 95 -5.76 -9.89 2.05
CA THR A 95 -6.44 -10.83 1.15
C THR A 95 -6.81 -10.21 -0.19
N ASP A 96 -7.33 -8.98 -0.20
CA ASP A 96 -7.72 -8.29 -1.45
C ASP A 96 -6.54 -8.08 -2.39
N VAL A 97 -5.37 -7.83 -1.81
CA VAL A 97 -4.14 -7.61 -2.56
C VAL A 97 -3.24 -8.84 -2.65
N ALA A 98 -3.57 -9.92 -1.94
CA ALA A 98 -2.84 -11.17 -1.99
C ALA A 98 -3.31 -12.00 -3.19
N LEU A 99 -2.74 -11.71 -4.36
CA LEU A 99 -2.60 -12.75 -5.39
C LEU A 99 -1.17 -13.27 -5.30
N ARG A 100 -0.92 -14.12 -4.30
CA ARG A 100 0.24 -15.00 -4.30
C ARG A 100 0.02 -15.99 -5.43
N ASP A 101 0.75 -15.83 -6.52
CA ASP A 101 0.77 -16.71 -7.68
C ASP A 101 -0.59 -17.39 -7.96
N ALA A 102 -1.42 -16.72 -8.76
CA ALA A 102 -2.39 -17.46 -9.56
C ALA A 102 -1.74 -18.52 -10.48
N GLY A 103 -0.41 -18.67 -10.44
CA GLY A 103 0.40 -19.78 -10.95
C GLY A 103 0.17 -21.14 -10.29
N LYS A 104 -0.87 -21.32 -9.45
CA LYS A 104 -1.42 -22.65 -9.12
C LYS A 104 -2.89 -22.84 -9.48
N ALA A 105 -3.57 -21.80 -9.98
CA ALA A 105 -4.91 -21.98 -10.53
C ALA A 105 -4.78 -22.69 -11.87
N SER A 106 -5.54 -23.78 -12.08
CA SER A 106 -5.37 -24.76 -13.16
C SER A 106 -5.48 -24.23 -14.61
N SER A 107 -5.61 -22.92 -14.83
CA SER A 107 -5.57 -22.33 -16.16
C SER A 107 -5.11 -20.86 -16.16
N ALA A 108 -4.40 -20.46 -17.23
CA ALA A 108 -4.01 -19.07 -17.48
C ALA A 108 -5.19 -18.08 -17.45
N LYS A 109 -6.41 -18.55 -17.78
CA LYS A 109 -7.65 -17.77 -17.74
C LYS A 109 -8.04 -17.36 -16.32
N ALA A 110 -7.94 -18.27 -15.36
CA ALA A 110 -8.24 -17.99 -13.96
C ALA A 110 -7.27 -16.94 -13.38
N GLY A 111 -5.97 -17.07 -13.66
CA GLY A 111 -4.99 -16.08 -13.22
C GLY A 111 -5.16 -14.71 -13.88
N SER A 112 -5.52 -14.67 -15.16
CA SER A 112 -5.84 -13.43 -15.87
C SER A 112 -7.06 -12.73 -15.26
N GLN A 113 -8.12 -13.46 -14.94
CA GLN A 113 -9.32 -12.91 -14.31
C GLN A 113 -9.04 -12.39 -12.90
N ALA A 114 -8.31 -13.15 -12.09
CA ALA A 114 -7.91 -12.72 -10.75
C ALA A 114 -7.08 -11.43 -10.81
N ASN A 115 -6.10 -11.35 -11.71
CA ASN A 115 -5.28 -10.14 -11.87
C ASN A 115 -6.13 -8.92 -12.31
N ARG A 116 -7.10 -9.11 -13.21
CA ARG A 116 -8.04 -8.03 -13.57
C ARG A 116 -8.86 -7.56 -12.37
N ALA A 117 -9.40 -8.49 -11.58
CA ALA A 117 -10.18 -8.18 -10.39
C ALA A 117 -9.36 -7.40 -9.36
N LEU A 118 -8.12 -7.83 -9.09
CA LEU A 118 -7.17 -7.11 -8.24
C LEU A 118 -6.94 -5.68 -8.72
N ARG A 119 -6.60 -5.50 -10.00
CA ARG A 119 -6.31 -4.17 -10.56
C ARG A 119 -7.53 -3.26 -10.45
N ALA A 120 -8.73 -3.80 -10.74
CA ALA A 120 -9.97 -3.07 -10.59
C ALA A 120 -10.24 -2.66 -9.14
N ALA A 121 -9.99 -3.55 -8.17
CA ALA A 121 -10.13 -3.25 -6.75
C ALA A 121 -9.18 -2.13 -6.29
N ILE A 122 -7.88 -2.22 -6.64
CA ILE A 122 -6.89 -1.18 -6.30
C ILE A 122 -7.28 0.18 -6.90
N LEU A 123 -7.69 0.21 -8.18
CA LEU A 123 -8.08 1.44 -8.84
C LEU A 123 -9.36 2.04 -8.25
N LYS A 124 -10.36 1.19 -7.97
CA LYS A 124 -11.62 1.60 -7.34
C LYS A 124 -11.36 2.20 -5.96
N SER A 125 -10.58 1.53 -5.12
CA SER A 125 -10.19 2.04 -3.80
C SER A 125 -9.41 3.35 -3.88
N GLY A 126 -8.46 3.45 -4.81
CA GLY A 126 -7.74 4.71 -5.06
C GLY A 126 -8.69 5.85 -5.44
N ASN A 127 -9.66 5.60 -6.30
CA ASN A 127 -10.65 6.61 -6.69
C ASN A 127 -11.56 7.01 -5.51
N HIS A 128 -11.95 6.05 -4.68
CA HIS A 128 -12.75 6.31 -3.48
C HIS A 128 -12.05 7.28 -2.51
N VAL A 129 -10.72 7.21 -2.40
CA VAL A 129 -9.93 8.19 -1.62
C VAL A 129 -9.89 9.56 -2.31
N ARG A 130 -9.71 9.59 -3.64
CA ARG A 130 -9.45 10.83 -4.39
C ARG A 130 -10.69 11.66 -4.69
N GLU A 131 -11.79 11.05 -5.07
CA GLU A 131 -13.03 11.73 -5.49
C GLU A 131 -13.55 12.76 -4.48
N PRO A 132 -13.73 12.43 -3.18
CA PRO A 132 -14.23 13.41 -2.21
C PRO A 132 -13.24 14.57 -2.01
N LEU A 133 -11.93 14.30 -2.08
CA LEU A 133 -10.89 15.31 -1.94
C LEU A 133 -10.85 16.27 -3.13
N TRP A 134 -11.01 15.75 -4.36
CA TRP A 134 -11.10 16.59 -5.55
C TRP A 134 -12.34 17.47 -5.56
N ALA A 135 -13.51 16.92 -5.20
CA ALA A 135 -14.73 17.69 -5.09
C ALA A 135 -14.57 18.84 -4.09
N ARG A 136 -13.96 18.56 -2.93
CA ARG A 136 -13.64 19.57 -1.90
C ARG A 136 -12.70 20.66 -2.44
N CYS A 137 -11.61 20.28 -3.08
CA CYS A 137 -10.65 21.25 -3.62
C CYS A 137 -11.19 22.08 -4.79
N ALA A 138 -12.03 21.49 -5.64
CA ALA A 138 -12.67 22.21 -6.73
C ALA A 138 -13.69 23.24 -6.21
N TRP A 139 -14.46 22.88 -5.18
CA TRP A 139 -15.44 23.77 -4.56
C TRP A 139 -14.78 24.97 -3.86
N ASN A 140 -13.70 24.78 -3.09
CA ASN A 140 -12.97 25.89 -2.45
C ASN A 140 -12.42 26.89 -3.49
N LYS A 141 -11.88 26.40 -4.61
CA LYS A 141 -11.42 27.28 -5.71
C LYS A 141 -12.54 28.13 -6.30
N LYS A 142 -13.76 27.61 -6.38
CA LYS A 142 -14.91 28.35 -6.91
C LYS A 142 -15.36 29.44 -5.95
N LYS A 143 -15.34 29.19 -4.64
CA LYS A 143 -15.67 30.19 -3.61
C LYS A 143 -14.64 31.33 -3.55
N ASN A 144 -13.36 31.01 -3.61
CA ASN A 144 -12.29 32.02 -3.49
C ASN A 144 -12.19 32.96 -4.71
N LYS A 145 -12.77 32.59 -5.86
CA LYS A 145 -12.90 33.48 -7.03
C LYS A 145 -14.04 34.50 -6.94
N GLY A 146 -14.93 34.38 -5.95
CA GLY A 146 -16.16 35.15 -5.85
C GLY A 146 -16.10 36.47 -5.07
N GLY A 147 -14.97 36.80 -4.42
CA GLY A 147 -14.81 38.06 -3.67
C GLY A 147 -15.64 38.11 -2.38
N GLY A 148 -15.01 37.80 -1.24
CA GLY A 148 -15.65 37.88 0.06
C GLY A 148 -14.66 37.49 1.15
N VAL A 149 -14.10 38.51 1.78
CA VAL A 149 -13.05 38.48 2.80
C VAL A 149 -13.61 37.91 4.13
N ASP A 150 -12.72 37.32 4.93
CA ASP A 150 -12.87 36.89 6.34
C ASP A 150 -13.62 35.59 6.64
N GLY A 151 -12.96 34.46 6.37
CA GLY A 151 -13.31 33.18 6.99
C GLY A 151 -12.06 32.34 7.21
N GLY A 152 -11.48 32.40 8.41
CA GLY A 152 -10.36 31.56 8.87
C GLY A 152 -10.72 30.07 9.02
N GLY A 153 -11.40 29.50 8.02
CA GLY A 153 -11.51 28.05 7.87
C GLY A 153 -10.23 27.57 7.22
N SER A 154 -9.55 26.62 7.86
CA SER A 154 -8.37 26.01 7.26
C SER A 154 -8.79 25.42 5.92
N ASP A 155 -8.30 26.03 4.84
CA ASP A 155 -8.54 25.54 3.50
C ASP A 155 -7.76 24.24 3.45
N ASP A 156 -8.40 23.11 3.73
CA ASP A 156 -7.76 21.79 3.75
C ASP A 156 -7.03 21.43 2.43
N CYS A 157 -7.36 22.14 1.34
CA CYS A 157 -6.67 22.08 0.06
C CYS A 157 -5.53 23.11 -0.08
N ALA A 158 -5.51 24.17 0.71
CA ALA A 158 -4.37 25.08 0.90
C ALA A 158 -3.38 24.56 1.95
N ASP A 159 -3.83 23.90 3.01
CA ASP A 159 -3.02 23.21 4.05
C ASP A 159 -2.22 22.02 3.47
N GLY A 160 -2.46 21.71 2.20
CA GLY A 160 -1.76 20.72 1.40
C GLY A 160 -2.07 19.28 1.78
N LEU A 161 -2.80 19.01 2.87
CA LEU A 161 -3.13 17.66 3.31
C LEU A 161 -3.93 16.92 2.24
N ALA A 162 -4.98 17.54 1.69
CA ALA A 162 -5.76 16.91 0.62
C ALA A 162 -4.88 16.54 -0.59
N GLN A 163 -3.96 17.43 -0.98
CA GLN A 163 -3.05 17.20 -2.10
C GLN A 163 -2.04 16.09 -1.80
N ARG A 164 -1.48 16.05 -0.59
CA ARG A 164 -0.58 14.98 -0.14
C ARG A 164 -1.29 13.64 -0.06
N THR A 165 -2.54 13.59 0.40
CA THR A 165 -3.36 12.37 0.39
C THR A 165 -3.68 11.89 -1.02
N ILE A 166 -4.03 12.80 -1.94
CA ILE A 166 -4.24 12.45 -3.36
C ILE A 166 -2.95 11.87 -3.94
N ARG A 167 -1.80 12.52 -3.73
CA ARG A 167 -0.50 12.04 -4.19
C ARG A 167 -0.16 10.67 -3.61
N ALA A 168 -0.30 10.50 -2.29
CA ALA A 168 -0.06 9.23 -1.62
C ALA A 168 -0.94 8.12 -2.20
N SER A 169 -2.22 8.40 -2.47
CA SER A 169 -3.13 7.41 -3.08
C SER A 169 -2.64 6.91 -4.45
N TYR A 170 -2.09 7.80 -5.29
CA TYR A 170 -1.56 7.41 -6.60
C TYR A 170 -0.30 6.56 -6.47
N VAL A 171 0.64 6.98 -5.64
CA VAL A 171 1.91 6.26 -5.46
C VAL A 171 1.68 4.89 -4.81
N VAL A 172 0.76 4.81 -3.84
CA VAL A 172 0.35 3.54 -3.24
C VAL A 172 -0.36 2.65 -4.25
N SER A 173 -1.29 3.17 -5.06
CA SER A 173 -1.93 2.40 -6.12
C SER A 173 -0.90 1.88 -7.14
N ASP A 174 0.04 2.71 -7.61
CA ASP A 174 1.10 2.28 -8.55
C ASP A 174 1.99 1.19 -7.94
N MET A 175 2.38 1.33 -6.68
CA MET A 175 3.15 0.32 -5.95
C MET A 175 2.40 -1.01 -5.84
N LEU A 176 1.09 -0.99 -5.55
CA LEU A 176 0.29 -2.21 -5.45
C LEU A 176 -0.07 -2.82 -6.81
N LEU A 177 -0.11 -2.02 -7.89
CA LEU A 177 -0.32 -2.52 -9.25
C LEU A 177 0.93 -3.18 -9.84
N ASP A 178 2.10 -2.85 -9.31
CA ASP A 178 3.38 -3.49 -9.64
C ASP A 178 3.51 -4.83 -8.90
N ASN A 179 3.58 -5.93 -9.65
CA ASN A 179 3.58 -7.26 -9.05
C ASN A 179 4.79 -7.51 -8.14
N ALA A 180 5.98 -7.05 -8.54
CA ALA A 180 7.21 -7.26 -7.78
C ALA A 180 7.19 -6.44 -6.48
N ALA A 181 6.81 -5.16 -6.56
CA ALA A 181 6.69 -4.28 -5.41
C ALA A 181 5.60 -4.76 -4.44
N ARG A 182 4.42 -5.14 -4.95
CA ARG A 182 3.33 -5.69 -4.14
C ARG A 182 3.74 -6.97 -3.41
N VAL A 183 4.32 -7.95 -4.11
CA VAL A 183 4.75 -9.22 -3.48
C VAL A 183 5.84 -8.95 -2.45
N GLU A 184 6.82 -8.10 -2.75
CA GLU A 184 7.88 -7.75 -1.81
C GLU A 184 7.32 -7.01 -0.57
N PHE A 185 6.41 -6.07 -0.76
CA PHE A 185 5.71 -5.38 0.32
C PHE A 185 4.96 -6.38 1.22
N LEU A 186 4.11 -7.23 0.63
CA LEU A 186 3.28 -8.19 1.37
C LEU A 186 4.10 -9.25 2.11
N THR A 187 5.25 -9.64 1.57
CA THR A 187 6.07 -10.71 2.16
C THR A 187 7.08 -10.19 3.18
N LYS A 188 7.70 -9.03 2.93
CA LYS A 188 8.81 -8.54 3.75
C LYS A 188 8.41 -7.46 4.75
N LEU A 189 7.43 -6.62 4.40
CA LEU A 189 7.12 -5.41 5.16
C LEU A 189 5.76 -5.50 5.87
N GLN A 190 4.70 -5.91 5.18
CA GLN A 190 3.36 -5.99 5.75
C GLN A 190 3.28 -6.79 7.07
N PRO A 191 3.97 -7.94 7.24
CA PRO A 191 3.95 -8.67 8.51
C PRO A 191 4.57 -7.87 9.68
N LYS A 192 5.49 -6.95 9.39
CA LYS A 192 6.13 -6.07 10.37
C LYS A 192 5.31 -4.81 10.65
N LEU A 193 4.40 -4.44 9.75
CA LEU A 193 3.48 -3.33 9.95
C LEU A 193 2.28 -3.74 10.81
N GLY A 194 1.93 -5.03 10.78
CA GLY A 194 0.76 -5.58 11.44
C GLY A 194 -0.54 -5.18 10.74
N GLU A 195 -1.62 -5.88 11.07
CA GLU A 195 -2.97 -5.44 10.73
C GLU A 195 -3.59 -4.76 11.96
N ASN A 196 -4.33 -3.66 11.76
CA ASN A 196 -5.23 -3.07 12.76
C ASN A 196 -4.61 -2.81 14.15
N GLY A 197 -3.35 -2.38 14.21
CA GLY A 197 -2.69 -2.05 15.48
C GLY A 197 -2.05 -3.23 16.23
N ALA A 198 -1.92 -4.41 15.59
CA ALA A 198 -1.22 -5.55 16.16
C ALA A 198 0.28 -5.28 16.46
N VAL A 199 0.87 -4.28 15.79
CA VAL A 199 2.26 -3.87 15.99
C VAL A 199 2.30 -2.43 16.48
N THR A 200 3.13 -2.17 17.51
CA THR A 200 3.32 -0.83 18.06
C THR A 200 3.83 0.14 16.99
N LEU A 201 3.45 1.42 17.09
CA LEU A 201 3.89 2.47 16.18
C LEU A 201 5.43 2.51 16.02
N LYS A 202 6.16 2.40 17.14
CA LYS A 202 7.63 2.39 17.16
C LYS A 202 8.19 1.30 16.24
N HIS A 203 7.68 0.07 16.37
CA HIS A 203 8.12 -1.05 15.54
C HIS A 203 7.77 -0.86 14.06
N ARG A 204 6.60 -0.28 13.75
CA ARG A 204 6.22 0.07 12.37
C ARG A 204 7.24 1.04 11.75
N LEU A 205 7.57 2.12 12.46
CA LEU A 205 8.51 3.14 11.98
C LEU A 205 9.91 2.56 11.79
N GLU A 206 10.43 1.80 12.76
CA GLU A 206 11.73 1.15 12.65
C GLU A 206 11.79 0.15 11.48
N ALA A 207 10.71 -0.59 11.23
CA ALA A 207 10.65 -1.52 10.11
C ALA A 207 10.73 -0.79 8.76
N VAL A 208 10.04 0.33 8.63
CA VAL A 208 10.09 1.19 7.43
C VAL A 208 11.48 1.81 7.28
N ASP A 209 12.03 2.41 8.35
CA ASP A 209 13.33 3.06 8.32
C ASP A 209 14.43 2.07 7.91
N ARG A 210 14.45 0.87 8.50
CA ARG A 210 15.42 -0.17 8.13
C ARG A 210 15.24 -0.65 6.70
N PHE A 211 14.01 -0.74 6.21
CA PHE A 211 13.72 -1.19 4.84
C PHE A 211 14.12 -0.12 3.80
N CYS A 212 13.90 1.15 4.11
CA CYS A 212 14.07 2.26 3.17
C CYS A 212 15.31 3.13 3.39
N ALA A 213 16.11 2.91 4.43
CA ALA A 213 17.26 3.75 4.79
C ALA A 213 18.18 4.06 3.60
N HIS A 214 18.51 3.05 2.79
CA HIS A 214 19.37 3.25 1.62
C HIS A 214 18.67 4.07 0.53
N ALA A 215 17.42 3.73 0.20
CA ALA A 215 16.60 4.39 -0.81
C ALA A 215 16.33 5.86 -0.50
N TRP A 216 16.17 6.20 0.77
CA TRP A 216 15.95 7.58 1.19
C TRP A 216 17.25 8.37 1.17
N LYS A 217 18.33 7.79 1.69
CA LYS A 217 19.65 8.41 1.66
C LYS A 217 20.13 8.69 0.22
N SER A 218 19.93 7.75 -0.71
CA SER A 218 20.35 7.91 -2.10
C SER A 218 19.55 8.97 -2.86
N ARG A 219 18.32 9.26 -2.42
CA ARG A 219 17.39 10.20 -3.08
C ARG A 219 17.25 11.55 -2.36
N GLY A 220 17.86 11.71 -1.19
CA GLY A 220 17.77 12.92 -0.38
C GLY A 220 16.38 13.15 0.22
N TRP A 221 15.72 12.07 0.64
CA TRP A 221 14.47 12.11 1.41
C TRP A 221 14.75 12.08 2.91
#